data_AF-A0A0N9NG68-F1
#
_entry.id   AF-A0A0N9NG68-F1
#
_cell.length_a   1.000
_cell.length_b   1.000
_cell.length_c   1.000
_cell.angle_alpha   90.00
_cell.angle_beta   90.00
_cell.angle_gamma   90.00
#
_symmetry.space_group_name_H-M   'P 1'
#
loop_
_entity.id
_entity.type
_entity.pdbx_description
1 polymer ?
#
loop_
_entity_poly.entity_id
_entity_poly.type
_entity_poly.pdbx_seq_one_letter_code
_entity_poly.pdbx_strand_id
1 'polypeptide(L)'
;MLSILGRASVSKVTAPIGKALIKTGLTPDVMTIVGTVVTVGASIALFSQGYLFAGALVTWAFVMFDMLDGAMARARGGGTRFGSVLDATCDRIADGAIFGALAWWAAFVEPHKPLVIATLICLVTSQVISYAKARAEAAGLYGDGGLIERPDRLIIVLVGAGFTDFPGLHWSWAIHVAMWILAVASVITVGQRMWSVYTSPGARDLIPTVKKPGDDGPADDADESTNEG
;
A
#
# COMPACT_ATOMS: atom_id res chain seq x y z
N MET A 1 16.32 0.35 3.92
CA MET A 1 17.50 0.01 3.09
C MET A 1 17.75 -1.50 3.12
N LEU A 2 16.98 -2.28 2.36
CA LEU A 2 17.38 -3.64 1.97
C LEU A 2 18.34 -3.48 0.80
N SER A 3 19.62 -3.54 1.12
CA SER A 3 20.75 -3.13 0.27
C SER A 3 20.77 -3.85 -1.08
N ILE A 4 21.34 -3.17 -2.05
CA ILE A 4 21.59 -3.51 -3.46
C ILE A 4 21.93 -5.00 -3.75
N LEU A 5 22.46 -5.72 -2.76
CA LEU A 5 22.74 -7.16 -2.80
C LEU A 5 21.49 -8.04 -2.94
N GLY A 6 20.38 -7.67 -2.30
CA GLY A 6 19.11 -8.41 -2.41
C GLY A 6 18.49 -8.30 -3.81
N ARG A 7 18.53 -7.09 -4.41
CA ARG A 7 18.02 -6.86 -5.79
C ARG A 7 18.79 -7.66 -6.83
N ALA A 8 20.11 -7.79 -6.71
CA ALA A 8 20.93 -8.53 -7.67
C ALA A 8 20.66 -10.05 -7.62
N SER A 9 20.53 -10.63 -6.41
CA SER A 9 20.25 -12.06 -6.24
C SER A 9 18.81 -12.42 -6.63
N VAL A 10 17.82 -11.60 -6.25
CA VAL A 10 16.43 -11.79 -6.68
C VAL A 10 16.33 -11.68 -8.20
N SER A 11 16.98 -10.69 -8.82
CA SER A 11 16.95 -10.51 -10.27
C SER A 11 17.55 -11.69 -11.05
N LYS A 12 18.55 -12.40 -10.52
CA LYS A 12 19.14 -13.58 -11.19
C LYS A 12 18.17 -14.76 -11.23
N VAL A 13 17.33 -14.91 -10.21
CA VAL A 13 16.33 -16.00 -10.12
C VAL A 13 15.06 -15.64 -10.89
N THR A 14 14.59 -14.39 -10.79
CA THR A 14 13.32 -13.96 -11.41
C THR A 14 13.44 -13.70 -12.92
N ALA A 15 14.61 -13.34 -13.44
CA ALA A 15 14.82 -13.06 -14.87
C ALA A 15 14.57 -14.25 -15.81
N PRO A 16 15.08 -15.48 -15.55
CA PRO A 16 14.78 -16.63 -16.40
C PRO A 16 13.30 -17.02 -16.35
N ILE A 17 12.66 -16.91 -15.18
CA ILE A 17 11.22 -17.17 -15.00
C ILE A 17 10.40 -16.15 -15.79
N GLY A 18 10.74 -14.86 -15.69
CA GLY A 18 10.09 -13.81 -16.46
C GLY A 18 10.20 -14.03 -17.97
N LYS A 19 11.37 -14.43 -18.47
CA LYS A 19 11.55 -14.79 -19.89
C LYS A 19 10.73 -16.02 -20.30
N ALA A 20 10.62 -17.02 -19.44
CA ALA A 20 9.81 -18.21 -19.70
C ALA A 20 8.30 -17.88 -19.76
N LEU A 21 7.81 -17.04 -18.84
CA LEU A 21 6.42 -16.60 -18.81
C LEU A 21 6.06 -15.71 -20.02
N ILE A 22 6.97 -14.87 -20.49
CA ILE A 22 6.73 -14.09 -21.72
C ILE A 22 6.50 -15.01 -22.93
N LYS A 23 7.20 -16.16 -22.99
CA LYS A 23 7.04 -17.13 -24.09
C LYS A 23 5.68 -17.83 -24.11
N THR A 24 4.92 -17.81 -23.01
CA THR A 24 3.56 -18.39 -22.96
C THR A 24 2.49 -17.41 -23.46
N GLY A 25 2.86 -16.17 -23.81
CA GLY A 25 1.93 -15.12 -24.23
C GLY A 25 1.37 -14.28 -23.08
N LEU A 26 1.66 -14.64 -21.82
CA LEU A 26 1.22 -13.89 -20.64
C LEU A 26 1.83 -12.48 -20.61
N THR A 27 1.01 -11.48 -20.28
CA THR A 27 1.43 -10.10 -20.07
C THR A 27 1.66 -9.82 -18.58
N PRO A 28 2.49 -8.82 -18.21
CA PRO A 28 2.63 -8.36 -16.83
C PRO A 28 1.29 -8.04 -16.17
N ASP A 29 0.46 -7.22 -16.84
CA ASP A 29 -0.84 -6.80 -16.34
C ASP A 29 -1.79 -7.97 -16.01
N VAL A 30 -1.78 -9.03 -16.83
CA VAL A 30 -2.57 -10.24 -16.57
C VAL A 30 -2.06 -10.97 -15.32
N MET A 31 -0.75 -11.05 -15.11
CA MET A 31 -0.20 -11.67 -13.91
C MET A 31 -0.52 -10.88 -12.65
N THR A 32 -0.44 -9.55 -12.69
CA THR A 32 -0.86 -8.68 -11.59
C THR A 32 -2.33 -8.94 -11.21
N ILE A 33 -3.23 -8.99 -12.20
CA ILE A 33 -4.66 -9.24 -11.95
C ILE A 33 -4.88 -10.63 -11.35
N VAL A 34 -4.26 -11.67 -11.93
CA VAL A 34 -4.41 -13.05 -11.44
C VAL A 34 -3.85 -13.19 -10.03
N GLY A 35 -2.65 -12.65 -9.76
CA GLY A 35 -2.02 -12.66 -8.44
C GLY A 35 -2.91 -11.99 -7.39
N THR A 36 -3.50 -10.85 -7.76
CA THR A 36 -4.45 -10.12 -6.89
C THR A 36 -5.71 -10.91 -6.62
N VAL A 37 -6.37 -11.44 -7.67
CA VAL A 37 -7.61 -12.22 -7.52
C VAL A 37 -7.40 -13.43 -6.62
N VAL A 38 -6.29 -14.15 -6.80
CA VAL A 38 -5.98 -15.30 -5.96
C VAL A 38 -5.67 -14.87 -4.53
N THR A 39 -4.91 -13.78 -4.34
CA THR A 39 -4.61 -13.25 -3.00
C THR A 39 -5.87 -12.83 -2.25
N VAL A 40 -6.80 -12.14 -2.92
CA VAL A 40 -8.09 -11.73 -2.36
C VAL A 40 -8.95 -12.96 -2.03
N GLY A 41 -9.09 -13.87 -2.99
CA GLY A 41 -9.86 -15.10 -2.81
C GLY A 41 -9.33 -15.96 -1.68
N ALA A 42 -8.01 -16.15 -1.59
CA ALA A 42 -7.36 -16.90 -0.53
C ALA A 42 -7.51 -16.20 0.84
N SER A 43 -7.35 -14.87 0.89
CA SER A 43 -7.53 -14.11 2.12
C SER A 43 -8.94 -14.26 2.68
N ILE A 44 -9.95 -14.07 1.82
CA ILE A 44 -11.34 -14.22 2.22
C ILE A 44 -11.66 -15.67 2.57
N ALA A 45 -11.25 -16.65 1.77
CA ALA A 45 -11.60 -18.05 2.01
C ALA A 45 -10.90 -18.66 3.23
N LEU A 46 -9.62 -18.33 3.47
CA LEU A 46 -8.78 -18.98 4.47
C LEU A 46 -8.73 -18.18 5.78
N PHE A 47 -8.40 -16.89 5.73
CA PHE A 47 -8.30 -16.10 6.97
C PHE A 47 -9.65 -15.95 7.66
N SER A 48 -10.73 -15.68 6.91
CA SER A 48 -12.05 -15.50 7.53
C SER A 48 -12.58 -16.74 8.25
N GLN A 49 -12.08 -17.94 7.90
CA GLN A 49 -12.44 -19.21 8.51
C GLN A 49 -11.44 -19.67 9.58
N GLY A 50 -10.36 -18.92 9.81
CA GLY A 50 -9.35 -19.24 10.81
C GLY A 50 -8.22 -20.16 10.35
N TYR A 51 -8.14 -20.50 9.07
CA TYR A 51 -6.99 -21.22 8.49
C TYR A 51 -5.82 -20.27 8.27
N LEU A 52 -5.27 -19.72 9.35
CA LEU A 52 -4.31 -18.62 9.30
C LEU A 52 -2.98 -19.02 8.69
N PHE A 53 -2.50 -20.23 8.94
CA PHE A 53 -1.23 -20.70 8.36
C PHE A 53 -1.35 -20.95 6.86
N ALA A 54 -2.42 -21.63 6.44
CA ALA A 54 -2.69 -21.86 5.02
C ALA A 54 -2.91 -20.53 4.27
N GLY A 55 -3.68 -19.61 4.86
CA GLY A 55 -3.87 -18.27 4.32
C GLY A 55 -2.55 -17.53 4.17
N ALA A 56 -1.70 -17.55 5.20
CA ALA A 56 -0.39 -16.90 5.17
C ALA A 56 0.51 -17.48 4.07
N LEU A 57 0.56 -18.80 3.92
CA LEU A 57 1.37 -19.49 2.91
C LEU A 57 0.92 -19.14 1.49
N VAL A 58 -0.39 -19.22 1.22
CA VAL A 58 -0.94 -18.92 -0.11
C VAL A 58 -0.74 -17.45 -0.45
N THR A 59 -1.10 -16.54 0.44
CA THR A 59 -0.88 -15.10 0.23
C THR A 59 0.60 -14.79 0.01
N TRP A 60 1.50 -15.36 0.80
CA TRP A 60 2.94 -15.16 0.62
C TRP A 60 3.41 -15.64 -0.76
N ALA A 61 2.97 -16.83 -1.20
CA ALA A 61 3.30 -17.36 -2.51
C ALA A 61 2.86 -16.41 -3.63
N PHE A 62 1.63 -15.88 -3.56
CA PHE A 62 1.10 -15.00 -4.61
C PHE A 62 1.69 -13.58 -4.58
N VAL A 63 2.06 -13.06 -3.41
CA VAL A 63 2.85 -11.82 -3.30
C VAL A 63 4.23 -12.00 -3.94
N MET A 64 4.86 -13.16 -3.80
CA MET A 64 6.11 -13.46 -4.53
C MET A 64 5.89 -13.61 -6.04
N PHE A 65 4.71 -14.09 -6.46
CA PHE A 65 4.33 -14.13 -7.88
C PHE A 65 4.16 -12.74 -8.49
N ASP A 66 3.62 -11.75 -7.77
CA ASP A 66 3.55 -10.36 -8.25
C ASP A 66 4.97 -9.82 -8.53
N MET A 67 5.98 -10.16 -7.72
CA MET A 67 7.37 -9.74 -8.03
C MET A 67 7.88 -10.24 -9.40
N LEU A 68 7.25 -11.28 -9.97
CA LEU A 68 7.56 -11.79 -11.31
C LEU A 68 6.99 -10.88 -12.41
N ASP A 69 5.91 -10.13 -12.18
CA ASP A 69 5.36 -9.22 -13.19
C ASP A 69 6.33 -8.09 -13.54
N GLY A 70 7.01 -7.53 -12.55
CA GLY A 70 8.04 -6.52 -12.71
C GLY A 70 9.28 -7.11 -13.38
N ALA A 71 9.57 -8.39 -13.13
CA ALA A 71 10.63 -9.10 -13.85
C ALA A 71 10.27 -9.32 -15.32
N MET A 72 9.00 -9.65 -15.63
CA MET A 72 8.51 -9.77 -17.00
C MET A 72 8.51 -8.42 -17.72
N ALA A 73 8.06 -7.34 -17.06
CA ALA A 73 8.10 -5.99 -17.61
C ALA A 73 9.53 -5.57 -17.99
N ARG A 74 10.50 -5.80 -17.09
CA ARG A 74 11.93 -5.57 -17.39
C ARG A 74 12.43 -6.43 -18.54
N ALA A 75 12.04 -7.71 -18.59
CA ALA A 75 12.46 -8.62 -19.65
C ALA A 75 11.84 -8.32 -21.03
N ARG A 76 10.67 -7.65 -21.09
CA ARG A 76 10.04 -7.16 -22.32
C ARG A 76 10.57 -5.82 -22.84
N GLY A 77 11.55 -5.21 -22.14
CA GLY A 77 12.13 -3.92 -22.52
C GLY A 77 11.55 -2.71 -21.78
N GLY A 78 10.63 -2.91 -20.82
CA GLY A 78 10.08 -1.85 -19.98
C GLY A 78 8.64 -2.12 -19.54
N GLY A 79 8.22 -1.49 -18.44
CA GLY A 79 6.81 -1.46 -17.99
C GLY A 79 6.02 -0.31 -18.62
N THR A 80 4.70 -0.33 -18.46
CA THR A 80 3.81 0.75 -18.91
C THR A 80 3.36 1.63 -17.75
N ARG A 81 2.98 2.89 -18.01
CA ARG A 81 2.38 3.76 -16.99
C ARG A 81 1.09 3.16 -16.43
N PHE A 82 0.26 2.59 -17.30
CA PHE A 82 -0.95 1.89 -16.90
C PHE A 82 -0.63 0.71 -15.95
N GLY A 83 0.31 -0.16 -16.32
CA GLY A 83 0.72 -1.30 -15.50
C GLY A 83 1.22 -0.88 -14.12
N SER A 84 1.95 0.25 -14.03
CA SER A 84 2.38 0.77 -12.71
C SER A 84 1.22 1.24 -11.83
N VAL A 85 0.16 1.81 -12.42
CA VAL A 85 -1.05 2.20 -11.68
C VAL A 85 -1.89 0.97 -11.32
N LEU A 86 -1.98 0.00 -12.24
CA LEU A 86 -2.67 -1.27 -12.02
C LEU A 86 -2.05 -2.02 -10.84
N ASP A 87 -0.74 -2.23 -10.84
CA ASP A 87 0.03 -2.87 -9.76
C ASP A 87 -0.20 -2.18 -8.41
N ALA A 88 -0.02 -0.85 -8.36
CA ALA A 88 -0.25 -0.08 -7.14
C ALA A 88 -1.70 -0.20 -6.60
N THR A 89 -2.68 -0.28 -7.50
CA THR A 89 -4.10 -0.43 -7.17
C THR A 89 -4.42 -1.84 -6.67
N CYS A 90 -3.95 -2.84 -7.40
CA CYS A 90 -4.04 -4.26 -7.07
C CYS A 90 -3.47 -4.57 -5.68
N ASP A 91 -2.29 -4.03 -5.38
CA ASP A 91 -1.68 -4.11 -4.06
C ASP A 91 -2.60 -3.58 -2.94
N ARG A 92 -3.33 -2.48 -3.19
CA ARG A 92 -4.23 -1.88 -2.20
C ARG A 92 -5.46 -2.75 -1.97
N ILE A 93 -5.99 -3.35 -3.02
CA ILE A 93 -7.09 -4.30 -2.96
C ILE A 93 -6.65 -5.55 -2.17
N ALA A 94 -5.46 -6.08 -2.45
CA ALA A 94 -4.90 -7.23 -1.75
C ALA A 94 -4.67 -6.94 -0.26
N ASP A 95 -3.98 -5.84 0.09
CA ASP A 95 -3.78 -5.41 1.48
C ASP A 95 -5.14 -5.24 2.20
N GLY A 96 -6.11 -4.63 1.53
CA GLY A 96 -7.47 -4.45 2.05
C GLY A 96 -8.18 -5.77 2.34
N ALA A 97 -8.08 -6.75 1.43
CA ALA A 97 -8.66 -8.08 1.62
C ALA A 97 -7.99 -8.86 2.76
N ILE A 98 -6.67 -8.79 2.90
CA ILE A 98 -5.92 -9.44 3.98
C ILE A 98 -6.38 -8.92 5.34
N PHE A 99 -6.32 -7.60 5.55
CA PHE A 99 -6.74 -7.02 6.85
C PHE A 99 -8.24 -7.12 7.07
N GLY A 100 -9.06 -7.02 6.03
CA GLY A 100 -10.51 -7.19 6.13
C GLY A 100 -10.90 -8.59 6.58
N ALA A 101 -10.29 -9.63 5.99
CA ALA A 101 -10.55 -11.01 6.37
C ALA A 101 -10.03 -11.35 7.77
N LEU A 102 -8.87 -10.80 8.17
CA LEU A 102 -8.35 -10.96 9.52
C LEU A 102 -9.19 -10.21 10.56
N ALA A 103 -9.73 -9.04 10.22
CA ALA A 103 -10.66 -8.30 11.08
C ALA A 103 -11.96 -9.07 11.26
N TRP A 104 -12.49 -9.68 10.18
CA TRP A 104 -13.64 -10.56 10.24
C TRP A 104 -13.40 -11.74 11.18
N TRP A 105 -12.28 -12.44 11.00
CA TRP A 105 -11.89 -13.56 11.85
C TRP A 105 -11.82 -13.16 13.33
N ALA A 106 -11.11 -12.08 13.65
CA ALA A 106 -10.97 -11.58 15.02
C ALA A 106 -12.27 -11.02 15.62
N ALA A 107 -13.29 -10.73 14.82
CA ALA A 107 -14.57 -10.23 15.27
C ALA A 107 -15.61 -11.34 15.48
N PHE A 108 -15.64 -12.34 14.58
CA PHE A 108 -16.74 -13.30 14.50
C PHE A 108 -16.34 -14.75 14.71
N VAL A 109 -15.09 -15.13 14.41
CA VAL A 109 -14.63 -16.53 14.53
C VAL A 109 -13.86 -16.74 15.82
N GLU A 110 -12.91 -15.85 16.12
CA GLU A 110 -12.17 -15.81 17.38
C GLU A 110 -12.32 -14.40 18.01
N PRO A 111 -13.48 -14.10 18.64
CA PRO A 111 -13.81 -12.74 19.05
C PRO A 111 -12.83 -12.14 20.07
N HIS A 112 -12.03 -11.15 19.64
CA HIS A 112 -11.07 -10.47 20.49
C HIS A 112 -11.00 -8.97 20.17
N LYS A 113 -11.74 -8.16 20.95
CA LYS A 113 -11.93 -6.71 20.68
C LYS A 113 -10.62 -5.92 20.46
N PRO A 114 -9.57 -6.08 21.30
CA PRO A 114 -8.30 -5.37 21.07
C PRO A 114 -7.63 -5.74 19.75
N LEU A 115 -7.78 -6.99 19.31
CA LEU A 115 -7.18 -7.45 18.04
C LEU A 115 -7.93 -6.85 16.85
N VAL A 116 -9.27 -6.79 16.92
CA VAL A 116 -10.08 -6.09 15.92
C VAL A 116 -9.65 -4.63 15.80
N ILE A 117 -9.48 -3.93 16.91
CA ILE A 117 -9.03 -2.53 16.92
C ILE A 117 -7.67 -2.38 16.23
N ALA A 118 -6.68 -3.18 16.62
CA ALA A 118 -5.34 -3.15 15.99
C ALA A 118 -5.42 -3.46 14.49
N THR A 119 -6.24 -4.44 14.09
CA THR A 119 -6.41 -4.84 12.69
C THR A 119 -7.08 -3.74 11.85
N LEU A 120 -8.08 -3.05 12.39
CA LEU A 120 -8.72 -1.90 11.73
C LEU A 120 -7.76 -0.72 11.58
N ILE A 121 -6.90 -0.48 12.57
CA ILE A 121 -5.82 0.52 12.46
C ILE A 121 -4.88 0.14 11.31
N CYS A 122 -4.42 -1.12 11.25
CA CYS A 122 -3.57 -1.61 10.16
C CYS A 122 -4.25 -1.49 8.78
N LEU A 123 -5.54 -1.84 8.69
CA LEU A 123 -6.35 -1.71 7.47
C LEU A 123 -6.32 -0.26 6.97
N VAL A 124 -6.73 0.70 7.80
CA VAL A 124 -6.82 2.12 7.40
C VAL A 124 -5.44 2.69 7.11
N THR A 125 -4.47 2.48 8.00
CA THR A 125 -3.12 3.03 7.83
C THR A 125 -2.41 2.45 6.61
N SER A 126 -2.69 1.20 6.21
CA SER A 126 -2.12 0.63 4.96
C SER A 126 -2.51 1.39 3.71
N GLN A 127 -3.76 1.82 3.65
CA GLN A 127 -4.29 2.62 2.55
C GLN A 127 -3.73 4.05 2.62
N VAL A 128 -3.76 4.67 3.81
CA VAL A 128 -3.32 6.06 4.02
C VAL A 128 -1.82 6.23 3.73
N ILE A 129 -0.96 5.31 4.19
CA ILE A 129 0.49 5.36 3.91
C ILE A 129 0.74 5.39 2.41
N SER A 130 0.05 4.53 1.67
CA SER A 130 0.22 4.37 0.22
C SER A 130 -0.35 5.59 -0.53
N TYR A 131 -1.53 6.05 -0.12
CA TYR A 131 -2.18 7.23 -0.68
C TYR A 131 -1.36 8.50 -0.46
N ALA A 132 -0.82 8.72 0.74
CA ALA A 132 -0.02 9.89 1.05
C ALA A 132 1.19 10.02 0.11
N LYS A 133 1.86 8.90 -0.18
CA LYS A 133 2.97 8.88 -1.16
C LYS A 133 2.50 9.17 -2.57
N ALA A 134 1.49 8.46 -3.06
CA ALA A 134 0.98 8.68 -4.42
C ALA A 134 0.48 10.12 -4.62
N ARG A 135 -0.16 10.69 -3.60
CA ARG A 135 -0.67 12.07 -3.65
C ARG A 135 0.45 13.10 -3.57
N ALA A 136 1.49 12.85 -2.78
CA ALA A 136 2.68 13.69 -2.73
C ALA A 136 3.40 13.71 -4.09
N GLU A 137 3.65 12.54 -4.68
CA GLU A 137 4.28 12.43 -5.99
C GLU A 137 3.47 13.13 -7.10
N ALA A 138 2.14 12.98 -7.07
CA ALA A 138 1.25 13.70 -7.99
C ALA A 138 1.27 15.22 -7.82
N ALA A 139 1.63 15.71 -6.62
CA ALA A 139 1.82 17.13 -6.34
C ALA A 139 3.27 17.61 -6.59
N GLY A 140 4.16 16.74 -7.06
CA GLY A 140 5.58 17.06 -7.25
C GLY A 140 6.39 17.15 -5.95
N LEU A 141 5.87 16.59 -4.85
CA LEU A 141 6.50 16.58 -3.53
C LEU A 141 7.13 15.21 -3.22
N TYR A 142 8.01 15.17 -2.21
CA TYR A 142 8.57 13.90 -1.74
C TYR A 142 7.58 13.15 -0.85
N GLY A 143 7.29 11.89 -1.21
CA GLY A 143 6.41 10.99 -0.46
C GLY A 143 7.12 9.78 0.15
N ASP A 144 8.46 9.77 0.15
CA ASP A 144 9.26 8.63 0.56
C ASP A 144 9.53 8.56 2.07
N GLY A 145 10.10 7.44 2.50
CA GLY A 145 10.41 7.17 3.91
C GLY A 145 9.26 6.51 4.68
N GLY A 146 9.45 6.44 6.00
CA GLY A 146 8.62 5.65 6.91
C GLY A 146 9.38 4.47 7.51
N LEU A 147 8.95 4.01 8.69
CA LEU A 147 9.45 2.77 9.31
C LEU A 147 8.95 1.53 8.58
N ILE A 148 7.71 1.57 8.08
CA ILE A 148 7.02 0.42 7.50
C ILE A 148 6.60 0.73 6.07
N GLU A 149 7.13 -0.05 5.13
CA GLU A 149 6.62 -0.12 3.77
C GLU A 149 5.72 -1.35 3.56
N ARG A 150 5.20 -1.52 2.34
CA ARG A 150 4.33 -2.66 2.02
C ARG A 150 5.01 -4.03 2.29
N PRO A 151 6.28 -4.27 1.88
CA PRO A 151 6.93 -5.55 2.17
C PRO A 151 7.01 -5.84 3.67
N ASP A 152 7.38 -4.85 4.48
CA ASP A 152 7.48 -4.99 5.93
C ASP A 152 6.12 -5.33 6.55
N ARG A 153 5.06 -4.63 6.09
CA ARG A 153 3.68 -4.88 6.50
C ARG A 153 3.26 -6.32 6.25
N LEU A 154 3.49 -6.82 5.03
CA LEU A 154 3.13 -8.18 4.63
C LEU A 154 3.94 -9.22 5.39
N ILE A 155 5.23 -9.00 5.59
CA ILE A 155 6.06 -9.92 6.39
C ILE A 155 5.52 -10.01 7.82
N ILE A 156 5.28 -8.89 8.49
CA ILE A 156 4.84 -8.88 9.89
C ILE A 156 3.49 -9.59 10.04
N VAL A 157 2.50 -9.26 9.20
CA VAL A 157 1.16 -9.83 9.32
C VAL A 157 1.12 -11.32 8.95
N LEU A 158 1.81 -11.73 7.88
CA LEU A 158 1.81 -13.13 7.43
C LEU A 158 2.62 -14.03 8.36
N VAL A 159 3.73 -13.53 8.92
CA VAL A 159 4.49 -14.26 9.95
C VAL A 159 3.66 -14.40 11.23
N GLY A 160 2.99 -13.33 11.66
CA GLY A 160 2.09 -13.38 12.81
C GLY A 160 0.95 -14.38 12.62
N ALA A 161 0.28 -14.35 11.46
CA ALA A 161 -0.78 -15.29 11.11
C ALA A 161 -0.25 -16.73 11.02
N GLY A 162 0.89 -16.92 10.36
CA GLY A 162 1.52 -18.22 10.17
C GLY A 162 1.88 -18.91 11.49
N PHE A 163 2.51 -18.20 12.43
CA PHE A 163 2.86 -18.77 13.74
C PHE A 163 1.67 -18.99 14.67
N THR A 164 0.55 -18.29 14.44
CA THR A 164 -0.67 -18.47 15.23
C THR A 164 -1.28 -19.85 15.01
N ASP A 165 -1.20 -20.37 13.79
CA ASP A 165 -1.84 -21.61 13.34
C ASP A 165 -0.81 -22.61 12.75
N PHE A 166 0.45 -22.54 13.19
CA PHE A 166 1.52 -23.36 12.62
C PHE A 166 1.36 -24.84 13.01
N PRO A 167 1.41 -25.79 12.05
CA PRO A 167 1.25 -27.22 12.35
C PRO A 167 2.25 -27.73 13.40
N GLY A 168 1.74 -28.14 14.56
CA GLY A 168 2.55 -28.67 15.66
C GLY A 168 3.12 -27.63 16.64
N LEU A 169 2.92 -26.32 16.39
CA LEU A 169 3.25 -25.25 17.32
C LEU A 169 2.22 -24.11 17.20
N HIS A 170 1.13 -24.19 17.97
CA HIS A 170 0.09 -23.16 17.96
C HIS A 170 0.44 -22.04 18.95
N TRP A 171 1.08 -20.98 18.46
CA TRP A 171 1.35 -19.79 19.28
C TRP A 171 0.27 -18.72 19.06
N SER A 172 -0.87 -18.88 19.74
CA SER A 172 -2.06 -18.04 19.55
C SER A 172 -1.81 -16.52 19.68
N TRP A 173 -0.85 -16.10 20.49
CA TRP A 173 -0.51 -14.69 20.70
C TRP A 173 0.32 -14.06 19.56
N ALA A 174 0.82 -14.84 18.60
CA ALA A 174 1.69 -14.33 17.54
C ALA A 174 1.00 -13.24 16.69
N ILE A 175 -0.24 -13.46 16.25
CA ILE A 175 -1.00 -12.47 15.47
C ILE A 175 -1.30 -11.20 16.29
N HIS A 176 -1.50 -11.33 17.60
CA HIS A 176 -1.76 -10.18 18.47
C HIS A 176 -0.54 -9.27 18.57
N VAL A 177 0.64 -9.86 18.81
CA VAL A 177 1.91 -9.12 18.86
C VAL A 177 2.21 -8.48 17.51
N ALA A 178 2.05 -9.24 16.41
CA ALA A 178 2.28 -8.74 15.07
C ALA A 178 1.36 -7.55 14.72
N MET A 179 0.06 -7.65 15.00
CA MET A 179 -0.90 -6.57 14.70
C MET A 179 -0.66 -5.32 15.51
N TRP A 180 -0.31 -5.42 16.80
CA TRP A 180 -0.03 -4.24 17.61
C TRP A 180 1.28 -3.56 17.23
N ILE A 181 2.35 -4.33 16.97
CA ILE A 181 3.60 -3.78 16.44
C ILE A 181 3.33 -3.07 15.12
N LEU A 182 2.59 -3.71 14.21
CA LEU A 182 2.28 -3.15 12.90
C LEU A 182 1.40 -1.90 13.00
N ALA A 183 0.40 -1.88 13.89
CA ALA A 183 -0.49 -0.75 14.08
C ALA A 183 0.29 0.48 14.57
N VAL A 184 1.11 0.32 15.61
CA VAL A 184 1.93 1.42 16.15
C VAL A 184 2.92 1.91 15.09
N ALA A 185 3.66 1.00 14.45
CA ALA A 185 4.66 1.37 13.46
C ALA A 185 4.02 2.02 12.21
N SER A 186 2.80 1.62 11.83
CA SER A 186 2.07 2.23 10.71
C SER A 186 1.59 3.64 11.05
N VAL A 187 1.08 3.89 12.26
CA VAL A 187 0.70 5.25 12.70
C VAL A 187 1.91 6.18 12.71
N ILE A 188 3.05 5.71 13.24
CA ILE A 188 4.31 6.46 13.21
C ILE A 188 4.72 6.76 11.76
N THR A 189 4.60 5.77 10.88
CA THR A 189 4.96 5.92 9.46
C THR A 189 4.08 6.95 8.74
N VAL A 190 2.78 7.03 9.04
CA VAL A 190 1.91 8.09 8.52
C VAL A 190 2.45 9.47 8.93
N GLY A 191 2.80 9.66 10.20
CA GLY A 191 3.38 10.90 10.69
C GLY A 191 4.70 11.25 10.00
N GLN A 192 5.59 10.27 9.85
CA GLN A 192 6.88 10.45 9.15
C GLN A 192 6.70 10.84 7.68
N ARG A 193 5.73 10.23 6.99
CA ARG A 193 5.42 10.62 5.60
C ARG A 193 4.86 12.01 5.51
N MET A 194 3.92 12.38 6.38
CA MET A 194 3.41 13.75 6.41
C MET A 194 4.50 14.77 6.71
N TRP A 195 5.45 14.43 7.57
CA TRP A 195 6.62 15.26 7.83
C TRP A 195 7.54 15.38 6.59
N SER A 196 7.79 14.29 5.87
CA SER A 196 8.55 14.33 4.61
C SER A 196 7.87 15.22 3.57
N VAL A 197 6.54 15.11 3.43
CA VAL A 197 5.77 15.96 2.51
C VAL A 197 5.86 17.42 2.94
N TYR A 198 5.69 17.71 4.23
CA TYR A 198 5.75 19.07 4.78
C TYR A 198 7.11 19.74 4.63
N THR A 199 8.20 18.95 4.67
CA THR A 199 9.58 19.44 4.48
C THR A 199 10.02 19.47 3.02
N SER A 200 9.17 19.05 2.08
CA SER A 200 9.48 19.09 0.66
C SER A 200 9.57 20.53 0.14
N PRO A 201 10.51 20.84 -0.77
CA PRO A 201 10.58 22.14 -1.42
C PRO A 201 9.25 22.49 -2.11
N GLY A 202 8.77 23.72 -1.90
CA GLY A 202 7.51 24.20 -2.48
C GLY A 202 6.23 23.69 -1.82
N ALA A 203 6.31 22.80 -0.82
CA ALA A 203 5.12 22.25 -0.15
C ALA A 203 4.27 23.31 0.58
N ARG A 204 4.86 24.47 0.89
CA ARG A 204 4.27 25.53 1.71
C ARG A 204 4.02 26.80 0.91
N ASP A 205 4.29 26.76 -0.38
CA ASP A 205 4.04 27.88 -1.28
C ASP A 205 2.53 28.04 -1.47
N LEU A 206 2.06 29.28 -1.47
CA LEU A 206 0.65 29.57 -1.69
C LEU A 206 0.28 29.20 -3.12
N ILE A 207 -0.74 28.35 -3.28
CA ILE A 207 -1.32 28.06 -4.59
C ILE A 207 -2.12 29.31 -5.01
N PRO A 208 -1.77 29.98 -6.11
CA PRO A 208 -2.51 31.16 -6.56
C PRO A 208 -3.96 30.77 -6.84
N THR A 209 -4.91 31.51 -6.26
CA THR A 209 -6.32 31.36 -6.61
C THR A 209 -6.53 31.86 -8.04
N VAL A 210 -6.99 30.99 -8.94
CA VAL A 210 -7.39 31.41 -10.28
C VAL A 210 -8.59 32.35 -10.14
N LYS A 211 -8.40 33.65 -10.40
CA LYS A 211 -9.52 34.60 -10.44
C LYS A 211 -10.46 34.16 -11.57
N LYS A 212 -11.71 33.83 -11.22
CA LYS A 212 -12.72 33.41 -12.20
C LYS A 212 -13.04 34.61 -13.11
N PRO A 213 -13.14 34.46 -14.44
CA PRO A 213 -13.55 35.56 -15.30
C PRO A 213 -14.95 36.03 -14.90
N GLY A 214 -15.10 37.29 -14.49
CA GLY A 214 -16.38 37.90 -14.10
C GLY A 214 -16.55 38.28 -12.63
N ASP A 215 -15.51 38.12 -11.79
CA ASP A 215 -15.52 38.67 -10.42
C ASP A 215 -14.95 40.10 -10.42
N ASP A 216 -15.69 40.99 -11.08
CA ASP A 216 -15.55 42.43 -10.96
C ASP A 216 -16.49 42.86 -9.84
N GLY A 217 -16.01 42.75 -8.59
CA GLY A 217 -16.63 43.45 -7.46
C GLY A 217 -16.68 44.96 -7.72
N PRO A 218 -17.63 45.69 -7.11
CA PRO A 218 -17.97 47.05 -7.54
C PRO A 218 -16.73 47.94 -7.55
N ALA A 219 -16.54 48.68 -8.65
CA ALA A 219 -15.58 49.76 -8.74
C ALA A 219 -15.77 50.67 -7.52
N ASP A 220 -14.69 50.87 -6.78
CA ASP A 220 -14.60 51.81 -5.67
C ASP A 220 -14.58 53.24 -6.26
N ASP A 221 -15.72 53.64 -6.84
CA ASP A 221 -15.97 55.02 -7.28
C ASP A 221 -16.52 55.79 -6.07
N ALA A 222 -15.62 56.18 -5.18
CA ALA A 222 -15.86 57.20 -4.17
C ALA A 222 -14.54 57.92 -3.88
N ASP A 223 -14.32 59.06 -4.56
CA ASP A 223 -14.38 60.38 -3.92
C ASP A 223 -13.56 61.39 -4.76
N GLU A 224 -14.19 61.96 -5.79
CA GLU A 224 -13.71 63.21 -6.38
C GLU A 224 -14.91 64.15 -6.52
N SER A 225 -15.34 64.69 -5.38
CA SER A 225 -16.20 65.87 -5.36
C SER A 225 -15.65 66.91 -4.41
N THR A 226 -15.49 68.12 -4.96
CA THR A 226 -15.39 69.43 -4.30
C THR A 226 -14.09 69.77 -3.55
N ASN A 227 -13.31 70.70 -4.13
CA ASN A 227 -13.44 72.11 -3.70
C ASN A 227 -12.82 73.09 -4.70
N GLU A 228 -13.67 73.93 -5.31
CA GLU A 228 -13.29 75.27 -5.76
C GLU A 228 -13.22 76.18 -4.52
N GLY A 229 -12.17 77.02 -4.42
CA GLY A 229 -12.02 78.04 -3.37
C GLY A 229 -10.58 78.37 -3.06
#